data_AF-A0A1Y3VF10-F1
#
_entry.id   AF-A0A1Y3VF10-F1
#
_cell.length_a   1.000
_cell.length_b   1.000
_cell.length_c   1.000
_cell.angle_alpha   90.00
_cell.angle_beta   90.00
_cell.angle_gamma   90.00
#
_symmetry.space_group_name_H-M   'P 1'
#
loop_
_entity.id
_entity.type
_entity.pdbx_description
1 polymer ?
#
loop_
_entity_poly.entity_id
_entity_poly.type
_entity_poly.pdbx_seq_one_letter_code
_entity_poly.pdbx_strand_id
1 'polypeptide(L)'
;MITSCAKDAMEPQVDAAVVSTTRAYGDKTPKVMAYIEVNDTNPLNAMLYRMDGEPFIDIVTIFAANIRANGTEPQLWLNDNVTKILVPDAGSTTTGHYKYVQPIRQDGGKVLMTILGDHQRVGVANLTEANQEKFAEILAWAVEEYQLDGIDFDDVHI
;
A
#
# COMPACT_ATOMS: atom_id res chain seq x y z
N MET A 1 16.53 -18.35 -61.59
CA MET A 1 15.89 -19.10 -60.49
C MET A 1 16.59 -18.69 -59.21
N ILE A 2 15.90 -17.96 -58.33
CA ILE A 2 16.40 -17.64 -56.99
C ILE A 2 15.49 -18.37 -56.02
N THR A 3 15.99 -19.46 -55.46
CA THR A 3 15.30 -20.22 -54.41
C THR A 3 15.51 -19.47 -53.10
N SER A 4 14.46 -18.83 -52.57
CA SER A 4 14.48 -18.17 -51.27
C SER A 4 14.15 -19.19 -50.18
N CYS A 5 15.03 -19.32 -49.20
CA CYS A 5 14.89 -20.17 -48.03
C CYS A 5 13.87 -19.59 -47.04
N ALA A 6 12.58 -19.83 -47.27
CA ALA A 6 11.61 -19.82 -46.18
C ALA A 6 11.73 -21.16 -45.45
N LYS A 7 12.49 -21.20 -44.35
CA LYS A 7 12.23 -22.21 -43.33
C LYS A 7 10.98 -21.75 -42.63
N ASP A 8 9.89 -22.49 -42.76
CA ASP A 8 8.75 -22.35 -41.86
C ASP A 8 9.30 -22.40 -40.42
N ALA A 9 9.14 -21.30 -39.69
CA ALA A 9 9.40 -21.30 -38.26
C ALA A 9 8.37 -22.25 -37.66
N MET A 10 8.80 -23.48 -37.37
CA MET A 10 7.98 -24.44 -36.68
C MET A 10 7.57 -23.80 -35.36
N GLU A 11 6.28 -23.52 -35.20
CA GLU A 11 5.77 -23.06 -33.91
C GLU A 11 6.19 -24.09 -32.86
N PRO A 12 6.73 -23.64 -31.71
CA PRO A 12 7.13 -24.57 -30.68
C PRO A 12 5.90 -25.38 -30.27
N GLN A 13 5.95 -26.71 -30.50
CA GLN A 13 4.96 -27.63 -29.97
C GLN A 13 5.04 -27.56 -28.45
N VAL A 14 4.07 -26.87 -27.85
CA VAL A 14 3.78 -26.97 -26.43
C VAL A 14 3.25 -28.37 -26.16
N ASP A 15 4.01 -29.13 -25.37
CA ASP A 15 3.64 -30.47 -24.94
C ASP A 15 2.28 -30.42 -24.23
N ALA A 16 1.28 -31.14 -24.76
CA ALA A 16 -0.11 -31.11 -24.26
C ALA A 16 -0.27 -31.67 -22.83
N ALA A 17 0.83 -32.04 -22.16
CA ALA A 17 0.87 -32.68 -20.85
C ALA A 17 1.21 -31.72 -19.69
N VAL A 18 1.55 -30.46 -19.96
CA VAL A 18 1.77 -29.46 -18.89
C VAL A 18 0.86 -28.27 -19.11
N VAL A 19 -0.35 -28.36 -18.56
CA VAL A 19 -1.16 -27.16 -18.30
C VAL A 19 -0.28 -26.27 -17.43
N SER A 20 0.12 -25.11 -17.95
CA SER A 20 0.75 -24.08 -17.13
C SER A 20 -0.26 -23.70 -16.06
N THR A 21 -0.11 -24.26 -14.87
CA THR A 21 -0.87 -23.79 -13.72
C THR A 21 -0.21 -22.48 -13.32
N THR A 22 -0.85 -21.37 -13.68
CA THR A 22 -0.59 -20.12 -12.97
C THR A 22 -0.82 -20.41 -11.49
N ARG A 23 0.08 -19.96 -10.60
CA ARG A 23 -0.10 -20.09 -9.14
C ARG A 23 -1.53 -19.67 -8.84
N ALA A 24 -2.37 -20.64 -8.46
CA ALA A 24 -3.79 -20.43 -8.40
C ALA A 24 -4.04 -19.37 -7.32
N TYR A 25 -4.85 -18.36 -7.66
CA TYR A 25 -5.22 -17.30 -6.75
C TYR A 25 -5.90 -17.82 -5.45
N GLY A 26 -6.33 -19.09 -5.44
CA GLY A 26 -6.92 -19.79 -4.29
C GLY A 26 -6.04 -19.88 -3.03
N ASP A 27 -4.72 -19.80 -3.14
CA ASP A 27 -3.80 -19.70 -1.98
C ASP A 27 -3.41 -18.24 -1.66
N LYS A 28 -4.06 -17.26 -2.32
CA LYS A 28 -3.69 -15.83 -2.33
C LYS A 28 -2.19 -15.62 -2.55
N THR A 29 -1.64 -16.31 -3.54
CA THR A 29 -0.26 -16.19 -4.01
C THR A 29 -0.26 -16.01 -5.53
N PRO A 30 0.14 -14.85 -6.07
CA PRO A 30 0.74 -13.70 -5.39
C PRO A 30 -0.24 -12.91 -4.50
N LYS A 31 0.31 -12.09 -3.59
CA LYS A 31 -0.47 -11.08 -2.87
C LYS A 31 -0.68 -9.85 -3.75
N VAL A 32 -1.87 -9.28 -3.70
CA VAL A 32 -2.24 -8.07 -4.44
C VAL A 32 -2.22 -6.88 -3.48
N MET A 33 -1.40 -5.88 -3.79
CA MET A 33 -1.34 -4.62 -3.06
C MET A 33 -1.88 -3.48 -3.91
N ALA A 34 -2.66 -2.57 -3.30
CA ALA A 34 -3.18 -1.37 -3.94
C ALA A 34 -2.79 -0.12 -3.16
N TYR A 35 -2.21 0.85 -3.86
CA TYR A 35 -1.93 2.19 -3.36
C TYR A 35 -3.13 3.08 -3.64
N ILE A 36 -3.70 3.69 -2.61
CA ILE A 36 -4.85 4.59 -2.75
C ILE A 36 -4.42 6.01 -2.44
N GLU A 37 -4.39 6.86 -3.47
CA GLU A 37 -4.24 8.32 -3.34
C GLU A 37 -5.49 8.88 -2.64
N VAL A 38 -5.43 8.98 -1.31
CA VAL A 38 -6.62 9.31 -0.50
C VAL A 38 -7.04 10.78 -0.59
N ASN A 39 -6.23 11.60 -1.27
CA ASN A 39 -6.61 12.96 -1.63
C ASN A 39 -7.82 12.97 -2.56
N ASP A 40 -7.93 11.99 -3.46
CA ASP A 40 -8.97 11.95 -4.49
C ASP A 40 -9.82 10.68 -4.45
N THR A 41 -9.39 9.63 -3.72
CA THR A 41 -10.02 8.31 -3.76
C THR A 41 -10.35 7.76 -2.38
N ASN A 42 -11.56 7.22 -2.23
CA ASN A 42 -11.97 6.52 -1.00
C ASN A 42 -11.31 5.13 -0.92
N PRO A 43 -10.54 4.80 0.14
CA PRO A 43 -9.89 3.49 0.28
C PRO A 43 -10.86 2.31 0.33
N LEU A 44 -12.12 2.53 0.71
CA LEU A 44 -13.16 1.48 0.69
C LEU A 44 -13.44 0.95 -0.72
N ASN A 45 -13.06 1.67 -1.78
CA ASN A 45 -13.17 1.19 -3.16
C ASN A 45 -12.38 -0.11 -3.39
N ALA A 46 -11.34 -0.38 -2.59
CA ALA A 46 -10.59 -1.64 -2.65
C ALA A 46 -11.49 -2.86 -2.38
N MET A 47 -12.53 -2.71 -1.55
CA MET A 47 -13.47 -3.79 -1.20
C MET A 47 -14.43 -4.16 -2.34
N LEU A 48 -14.48 -3.36 -3.41
CA LEU A 48 -15.33 -3.63 -4.57
C LEU A 48 -14.74 -4.71 -5.50
N TYR A 49 -13.44 -4.98 -5.39
CA TYR A 49 -12.76 -5.97 -6.22
C TYR A 49 -12.85 -7.35 -5.57
N ARG A 50 -13.54 -8.28 -6.24
CA ARG A 50 -13.80 -9.64 -5.74
C ARG A 50 -13.42 -10.68 -6.78
N MET A 51 -12.93 -11.82 -6.30
CA MET A 51 -12.73 -13.05 -7.09
C MET A 51 -13.39 -14.19 -6.34
N ASP A 52 -14.36 -14.86 -6.97
CA ASP A 52 -15.15 -15.93 -6.35
C ASP A 52 -15.83 -15.55 -5.02
N GLY A 53 -16.22 -14.27 -4.88
CA GLY A 53 -16.86 -13.73 -3.68
C GLY A 53 -15.88 -13.27 -2.59
N GLU A 54 -14.60 -13.60 -2.70
CA GLU A 54 -13.55 -13.23 -1.75
C GLU A 54 -12.89 -11.90 -2.12
N PRO A 55 -12.35 -11.13 -1.15
CA PRO A 55 -11.59 -9.91 -1.42
C PRO A 55 -10.38 -10.18 -2.32
N PHE A 56 -10.32 -9.46 -3.44
CA PHE A 56 -9.23 -9.60 -4.42
C PHE A 56 -7.93 -8.90 -3.99
N ILE A 57 -8.06 -7.76 -3.31
CA ILE A 57 -6.93 -6.97 -2.82
C ILE A 57 -6.58 -7.43 -1.41
N ASP A 58 -5.32 -7.80 -1.19
CA ASP A 58 -4.84 -8.30 0.10
C ASP A 58 -4.30 -7.18 0.99
N ILE A 59 -3.65 -6.17 0.40
CA ILE A 59 -3.03 -5.05 1.11
C ILE A 59 -3.47 -3.74 0.48
N VAL A 60 -4.00 -2.83 1.29
CA VAL A 60 -4.34 -1.47 0.89
C VAL A 60 -3.40 -0.52 1.61
N THR A 61 -2.78 0.41 0.91
CA THR A 61 -2.02 1.48 1.57
C THR A 61 -2.70 2.84 1.40
N ILE A 62 -2.79 3.57 2.52
CA ILE A 62 -3.23 4.96 2.57
C ILE A 62 -2.08 5.83 2.10
N PHE A 63 -2.16 6.30 0.85
CA PHE A 63 -1.11 7.09 0.22
C PHE A 63 -1.50 8.58 0.22
N ALA A 64 -0.76 9.47 0.90
CA ALA A 64 0.30 9.17 1.86
C ALA A 64 0.32 10.19 3.01
N ALA A 65 0.78 9.74 4.18
CA ALA A 65 1.27 10.64 5.22
C ALA A 65 2.71 11.07 4.87
N ASN A 66 3.19 12.13 5.52
CA ASN A 66 4.49 12.71 5.20
C ASN A 66 5.46 12.68 6.39
N ILE A 67 6.75 12.61 6.06
CA ILE A 67 7.83 12.99 6.98
C ILE A 67 8.20 14.47 6.77
N ARG A 68 8.17 15.26 7.85
CA ARG A 68 8.53 16.68 7.85
C ARG A 68 9.64 16.99 8.84
N ALA A 69 10.30 18.13 8.63
CA ALA A 69 11.31 18.63 9.56
C ALA A 69 10.62 19.47 10.64
N ASN A 70 10.88 19.14 11.91
CA ASN A 70 10.48 19.94 13.07
C ASN A 70 11.74 20.33 13.86
N GLY A 71 12.38 21.42 13.41
CA GLY A 71 13.72 21.78 13.90
C GLY A 71 14.74 20.71 13.52
N THR A 72 15.34 20.05 14.52
CA THR A 72 16.31 18.97 14.32
C THR A 72 15.68 17.57 14.35
N GLU A 73 14.38 17.46 14.61
CA GLU A 73 13.68 16.18 14.77
C GLU A 73 12.71 15.92 13.61
N PRO A 74 12.44 14.66 13.26
CA PRO A 74 11.42 14.30 12.28
C PRO A 74 10.02 14.42 12.90
N GLN A 75 9.05 14.73 12.06
CA GLN A 75 7.64 14.80 12.43
C GLN A 75 6.81 13.98 11.44
N LEU A 76 5.89 13.15 11.94
CA LEU A 76 4.82 12.59 11.14
C LEU A 76 3.80 13.68 10.87
N TRP A 77 3.48 13.89 9.61
CA TRP A 77 2.51 14.88 9.18
C TRP A 77 1.38 14.20 8.40
N LEU A 78 0.14 14.49 8.80
CA LEU A 78 -1.06 14.07 8.08
C LEU A 78 -1.66 15.31 7.42
N ASN A 79 -1.86 15.28 6.11
CA ASN A 79 -2.68 16.32 5.46
C ASN A 79 -4.17 16.15 5.85
N ASP A 80 -5.02 17.09 5.43
CA ASP A 80 -6.45 17.08 5.80
C ASP A 80 -7.18 15.80 5.37
N ASN A 81 -6.85 15.25 4.19
CA ASN A 81 -7.49 14.05 3.67
C ASN A 81 -7.05 12.80 4.43
N VAL A 82 -5.75 12.64 4.69
CA VAL A 82 -5.21 11.55 5.51
C VAL A 82 -5.76 11.65 6.94
N THR A 83 -5.81 12.85 7.51
CA THR A 83 -6.42 13.11 8.83
C THR A 83 -7.86 12.62 8.85
N LYS A 84 -8.68 12.96 7.85
CA LYS A 84 -10.07 12.50 7.73
C LYS A 84 -10.21 10.98 7.63
N ILE A 85 -9.24 10.31 7.03
CA ILE A 85 -9.22 8.84 6.90
C ILE A 85 -8.82 8.16 8.21
N LEU A 86 -7.87 8.72 8.96
CA LEU A 86 -7.26 8.04 10.11
C LEU A 86 -7.79 8.51 11.47
N VAL A 87 -7.96 9.82 11.66
CA VAL A 87 -8.30 10.42 12.94
C VAL A 87 -9.83 10.42 13.11
N PRO A 88 -10.37 9.72 14.11
CA PRO A 88 -11.80 9.78 14.40
C PRO A 88 -12.15 11.11 15.09
N ASP A 89 -13.37 11.59 14.87
CA ASP A 89 -13.94 12.65 15.70
C ASP A 89 -14.01 12.17 17.15
N ALA A 90 -13.90 13.10 18.11
CA ALA A 90 -13.87 12.77 19.53
C ALA A 90 -15.09 11.92 19.96
N GLY A 91 -14.82 10.68 20.42
CA GLY A 91 -15.85 9.74 20.86
C GLY A 91 -16.62 9.04 19.74
N SER A 92 -16.24 9.24 18.48
CA SER A 92 -16.91 8.64 17.31
C SER A 92 -16.26 7.33 16.87
N THR A 93 -17.09 6.31 16.65
CA THR A 93 -16.71 5.05 16.00
C THR A 93 -17.23 4.96 14.56
N THR A 94 -17.70 6.06 13.99
CA THR A 94 -18.27 6.13 12.63
C THR A 94 -17.49 7.06 11.71
N THR A 95 -16.32 7.53 12.15
CA THR A 95 -15.41 8.43 11.44
C THR A 95 -13.97 7.93 11.55
N GLY A 96 -13.03 8.55 10.82
CA GLY A 96 -11.63 8.16 10.82
C GLY A 96 -11.42 6.68 10.50
N HIS A 97 -10.42 6.07 11.15
CA HIS A 97 -10.03 4.69 10.89
C HIS A 97 -11.18 3.69 11.14
N TYR A 98 -12.11 3.95 12.06
CA TYR A 98 -13.29 3.09 12.24
C TYR A 98 -14.16 3.00 10.99
N LYS A 99 -14.25 4.09 10.21
CA LYS A 99 -15.02 4.12 8.97
C LYS A 99 -14.24 3.65 7.75
N TYR A 100 -12.96 4.00 7.65
CA TYR A 100 -12.22 3.82 6.39
C TYR A 100 -11.17 2.70 6.42
N VAL A 101 -10.70 2.30 7.61
CA VAL A 101 -9.67 1.26 7.78
C VAL A 101 -10.30 -0.04 8.26
N GLN A 102 -11.08 0.02 9.34
CA GLN A 102 -11.62 -1.18 9.99
C GLN A 102 -12.49 -2.05 9.07
N PRO A 103 -13.34 -1.52 8.17
CA PRO A 103 -14.09 -2.38 7.24
C PRO A 103 -13.19 -3.20 6.32
N ILE A 104 -12.06 -2.65 5.85
CA ILE A 104 -11.10 -3.37 5.01
C ILE A 104 -10.43 -4.48 5.83
N ARG A 105 -10.04 -4.19 7.07
CA ARG A 105 -9.40 -5.16 7.97
C ARG A 105 -10.34 -6.30 8.36
N GLN A 106 -11.61 -5.98 8.64
CA GLN A 106 -12.65 -6.96 8.99
C GLN A 106 -13.03 -7.85 7.81
N ASP A 107 -12.90 -7.33 6.58
CA ASP A 107 -13.05 -8.08 5.33
C ASP A 107 -11.78 -8.86 4.97
N GLY A 108 -10.79 -8.94 5.86
CA GLY A 108 -9.60 -9.78 5.72
C GLY A 108 -8.39 -9.12 5.03
N GLY A 109 -8.52 -7.86 4.63
CA GLY A 109 -7.41 -7.06 4.07
C GLY A 109 -6.44 -6.57 5.15
N LYS A 110 -5.24 -6.19 4.73
CA LYS A 110 -4.28 -5.44 5.54
C LYS A 110 -4.27 -3.98 5.13
N VAL A 111 -4.20 -3.07 6.08
CA VAL A 111 -4.15 -1.63 5.80
C VAL A 111 -2.84 -1.03 6.31
N LEU A 112 -2.05 -0.47 5.41
CA LEU A 112 -0.81 0.23 5.71
C LEU A 112 -0.99 1.75 5.55
N MET A 113 -0.08 2.52 6.13
CA MET A 113 0.09 3.94 5.83
C MET A 113 1.44 4.17 5.16
N THR A 114 1.44 4.79 3.98
CA THR A 114 2.68 5.17 3.30
C THR A 114 3.25 6.44 3.94
N ILE A 115 4.56 6.47 4.14
CA ILE A 115 5.33 7.66 4.51
C ILE A 115 6.13 8.16 3.30
N LEU A 116 5.83 9.39 2.89
CA LEU A 116 6.40 10.07 1.74
C LEU A 116 7.20 11.32 2.17
N GLY A 117 8.23 11.69 1.43
CA GLY A 117 8.85 13.02 1.59
C GLY A 117 7.87 14.17 1.35
N ASP A 118 8.25 15.38 1.74
CA ASP A 118 7.43 16.59 1.55
C ASP A 118 8.25 17.85 1.22
N HIS A 119 9.32 17.66 0.45
CA HIS A 119 10.19 18.71 -0.09
C HIS A 119 10.93 19.54 0.96
N GLN A 120 11.25 18.94 2.12
CA GLN A 120 11.88 19.61 3.27
C GLN A 120 13.31 19.15 3.55
N ARG A 121 13.91 18.36 2.65
CA ARG A 121 15.23 17.73 2.75
C ARG A 121 15.35 16.70 3.87
N VAL A 122 14.24 16.25 4.41
CA VAL A 122 14.16 15.14 5.36
C VAL A 122 13.39 14.00 4.71
N GLY A 123 13.97 12.80 4.80
CA GLY A 123 13.46 11.58 4.19
C GLY A 123 13.83 10.38 5.04
N VAL A 124 13.11 9.29 4.87
CA VAL A 124 13.33 8.07 5.64
C VAL A 124 14.72 7.47 5.40
N ALA A 125 15.33 7.74 4.24
CA ALA A 125 16.70 7.30 3.93
C ALA A 125 17.82 8.23 4.44
N ASN A 126 17.51 9.40 5.03
CA ASN A 126 18.53 10.39 5.41
C ASN A 126 18.49 10.85 6.88
N LEU A 127 17.72 10.17 7.72
CA LEU A 127 17.67 10.42 9.17
C LEU A 127 18.99 10.03 9.86
N THR A 128 19.39 10.82 10.86
CA THR A 128 20.43 10.42 11.83
C THR A 128 19.95 9.23 12.64
N GLU A 129 20.87 8.43 13.20
CA GLU A 129 20.54 7.26 14.01
C GLU A 129 19.56 7.58 15.16
N ALA A 130 19.82 8.68 15.90
CA ALA A 130 18.91 9.15 16.95
C ALA A 130 17.51 9.54 16.43
N ASN A 131 17.40 10.03 15.20
CA ASN A 131 16.12 10.37 14.59
C ASN A 131 15.42 9.15 13.95
N GLN A 132 16.17 8.12 13.55
CA GLN A 132 15.59 6.85 13.09
C GLN A 132 14.78 6.20 14.21
N GLU A 133 15.35 6.12 15.43
CA GLU A 133 14.66 5.56 16.59
C GLU A 133 13.41 6.37 16.95
N LYS A 134 13.53 7.69 17.09
CA LYS A 134 12.39 8.58 17.37
C LYS A 134 11.28 8.47 16.32
N PHE A 135 11.63 8.44 15.04
CA PHE A 135 10.62 8.35 14.00
C PHE A 135 9.98 6.96 13.98
N ALA A 136 10.73 5.90 14.21
CA ALA A 136 10.17 4.55 14.35
C ALA A 136 9.16 4.47 15.50
N GLU A 137 9.44 5.11 16.65
CA GLU A 137 8.49 5.21 17.77
C GLU A 137 7.21 5.96 17.39
N ILE A 138 7.32 7.09 16.69
CA ILE A 138 6.17 7.86 16.19
C ILE A 138 5.31 7.01 15.24
N LEU A 139 5.95 6.26 14.34
CA LEU A 139 5.27 5.42 13.38
C LEU A 139 4.60 4.21 14.05
N ALA A 140 5.26 3.57 15.02
CA ALA A 140 4.69 2.49 15.80
C ALA A 140 3.45 2.97 16.59
N TRP A 141 3.55 4.13 17.25
CA TRP A 141 2.40 4.75 17.89
C TRP A 141 1.26 5.01 16.91
N ALA A 142 1.52 5.54 15.72
CA ALA A 142 0.48 5.78 14.71
C ALA A 142 -0.19 4.48 14.22
N VAL A 143 0.57 3.38 14.09
CA VAL A 143 0.01 2.06 13.76
C VAL A 143 -0.94 1.59 14.85
N GLU A 144 -0.56 1.73 16.12
CA GLU A 144 -1.40 1.35 17.26
C GLU A 144 -2.65 2.24 17.38
N GLU A 145 -2.46 3.56 17.36
CA GLU A 145 -3.51 4.58 17.52
C GLU A 145 -4.57 4.47 16.43
N TYR A 146 -4.17 4.36 15.17
CA TYR A 146 -5.09 4.27 14.03
C TYR A 146 -5.45 2.83 13.67
N GLN A 147 -5.00 1.86 14.46
CA GLN A 147 -5.27 0.43 14.29
C GLN A 147 -4.96 -0.03 12.85
N LEU A 148 -3.76 0.28 12.37
CA LEU A 148 -3.23 -0.15 11.07
C LEU A 148 -2.54 -1.52 11.20
N ASP A 149 -2.17 -2.12 10.07
CA ASP A 149 -1.38 -3.35 10.02
C ASP A 149 0.12 -3.09 9.76
N GLY A 150 0.51 -1.83 9.51
CA GLY A 150 1.91 -1.45 9.36
C GLY A 150 2.14 -0.17 8.56
N ILE A 151 3.39 0.00 8.11
CA ILE A 151 3.90 1.17 7.40
C ILE A 151 4.52 0.73 6.07
N ASP A 152 4.37 1.58 5.05
CA ASP A 152 5.06 1.51 3.77
C ASP A 152 5.97 2.75 3.61
N PHE A 153 7.16 2.59 3.04
CA PHE A 153 8.13 3.68 2.92
C PHE A 153 8.39 4.02 1.45
N ASP A 154 8.15 5.27 1.08
CA ASP A 154 8.42 5.80 -0.26
C ASP A 154 9.37 7.01 -0.17
N ASP A 155 10.66 6.77 -0.42
CA ASP A 155 11.73 7.77 -0.30
C ASP A 155 11.86 8.61 -1.59
N VAL A 156 10.81 9.37 -1.89
CA VAL A 156 10.79 10.36 -2.96
C VAL A 156 10.28 11.71 -2.42
N HIS A 157 10.47 12.77 -3.21
CA HIS A 157 10.10 14.13 -2.82
C HIS A 157 10.82 14.66 -1.57
N ILE A 158 12.10 14.30 -1.38
CA ILE A 158 12.94 14.78 -0.27
C ILE A 158 13.33 16.25 -0.44
#